data_AF-A0AAV4A562-F1
#
_entry.id   AF-A0AAV4A562-F1
#
_cell.length_a   1.000
_cell.length_b   1.000
_cell.length_c   1.000
_cell.angle_alpha   90.00
_cell.angle_beta   90.00
_cell.angle_gamma   90.00
#
_symmetry.space_group_name_H-M   'P 1'
#
loop_
_entity.id
_entity.type
_entity.pdbx_description
1 polymer ?
#
loop_
_entity_poly.entity_id
_entity_poly.type
_entity_poly.pdbx_seq_one_letter_code
_entity_poly.pdbx_strand_id
1 'polypeptide(L)'
;MIYTLPIHEQRKQVCRHMFLSTLGVTERQIRTALKKRKRDGQIVMEGRGGRREAEKVEDEEKRQSILDHINKFPRMESHYCRANTKNEFLAPELNLTTMYNMYVSEMAADKKKPASRSLYNNIFKSLGLKFFALKKDACGICLRKMKENPTDESF
;
A
#
# COMPACT_ATOMS: atom_id res chain seq x y z
N MET A 1 -34.58 -33.63 -0.72
CA MET A 1 -33.29 -33.48 -0.01
C MET A 1 -33.32 -34.44 1.16
N ILE A 2 -32.41 -35.41 1.21
CA ILE A 2 -32.40 -36.45 2.25
C ILE A 2 -31.48 -35.97 3.38
N TYR A 3 -31.99 -35.95 4.61
CA TYR A 3 -31.22 -35.59 5.81
C TYR A 3 -30.78 -36.86 6.53
N THR A 4 -29.50 -36.95 6.87
CA THR A 4 -28.94 -38.12 7.59
C THR A 4 -28.06 -37.68 8.74
N LEU A 5 -28.16 -38.36 9.89
CA LEU A 5 -27.28 -38.15 11.04
C LEU A 5 -26.50 -39.45 11.34
N PRO A 6 -25.23 -39.36 11.77
CA PRO A 6 -24.46 -40.52 12.18
C PRO A 6 -24.90 -41.01 13.57
N ILE A 7 -25.17 -42.30 13.69
CA ILE A 7 -25.49 -42.99 14.94
C ILE A 7 -24.70 -44.30 14.92
N HIS A 8 -23.77 -44.49 15.87
CA HIS A 8 -22.94 -45.71 15.97
C HIS A 8 -22.38 -46.16 14.60
N GLU A 9 -21.69 -45.25 13.91
CA GLU A 9 -21.09 -45.44 12.57
C GLU A 9 -22.08 -45.65 11.40
N GLN A 10 -23.38 -45.73 11.65
CA GLN A 10 -24.41 -45.83 10.62
C GLN A 10 -25.06 -44.48 10.34
N ARG A 11 -25.36 -44.19 9.07
CA ARG A 11 -26.12 -43.00 8.68
C ARG A 11 -27.61 -43.30 8.71
N LYS A 12 -28.33 -42.71 9.67
CA LYS A 12 -29.78 -42.85 9.78
C LYS A 12 -30.48 -41.66 9.15
N GLN A 13 -31.49 -41.92 8.32
CA GLN A 13 -32.34 -40.85 7.77
C GLN A 13 -33.19 -40.23 8.87
N VAL A 14 -33.30 -38.90 8.86
CA VAL A 14 -34.06 -38.12 9.83
C VAL A 14 -34.91 -37.07 9.13
N CYS A 15 -35.90 -36.52 9.84
CA CYS A 15 -36.68 -35.41 9.32
C CYS A 15 -35.87 -34.11 9.30
N ARG A 16 -36.31 -33.15 8.48
CA ARG A 16 -35.69 -31.81 8.37
C ARG A 16 -35.55 -31.13 9.74
N HIS A 17 -36.62 -31.12 10.55
CA HIS A 17 -36.62 -30.42 11.83
C HIS A 17 -35.60 -31.00 12.82
N MET A 18 -35.49 -32.32 12.89
CA MET A 18 -34.48 -33.01 13.69
C MET A 18 -33.07 -32.63 13.25
N PHE A 19 -32.78 -32.70 11.95
CA PHE A 19 -31.45 -32.37 11.43
C PHE A 19 -31.02 -30.93 11.76
N LEU A 20 -31.91 -29.97 11.54
CA LEU A 20 -31.64 -28.55 11.82
C LEU A 20 -31.43 -28.29 13.33
N SER A 21 -32.28 -28.88 14.16
CA SER A 21 -32.23 -28.68 15.62
C SER A 21 -31.02 -29.36 16.24
N THR A 22 -30.72 -30.60 15.86
CA THR A 22 -29.59 -31.37 16.40
C THR A 22 -28.24 -30.76 16.03
N LEU A 23 -28.08 -30.24 14.81
CA LEU A 23 -26.82 -29.63 14.36
C LEU A 23 -26.77 -28.12 14.62
N GLY A 24 -27.85 -27.50 15.12
CA GLY A 24 -27.92 -26.06 15.37
C GLY A 24 -27.73 -25.21 14.10
N VAL A 25 -28.08 -25.76 12.93
CA VAL A 25 -27.92 -25.09 11.63
C VAL A 25 -29.26 -24.68 11.06
N THR A 26 -29.26 -23.56 10.36
CA THR A 26 -30.40 -23.08 9.59
C THR A 26 -30.39 -23.69 8.19
N GLU A 27 -31.57 -23.79 7.59
CA GLU A 27 -31.69 -24.26 6.21
C GLU A 27 -30.90 -23.38 5.22
N ARG A 28 -30.82 -22.07 5.49
CA ARG A 28 -30.02 -21.13 4.70
C ARG A 28 -28.53 -21.48 4.71
N GLN A 29 -27.99 -21.88 5.86
CA GLN A 29 -26.59 -22.30 5.97
C GLN A 29 -26.31 -23.56 5.14
N ILE A 30 -27.20 -24.57 5.22
CA ILE A 30 -27.09 -25.79 4.42
C ILE A 30 -27.12 -25.48 2.92
N ARG A 31 -28.11 -24.70 2.46
CA ARG A 31 -28.24 -24.31 1.05
C ARG A 31 -27.02 -23.53 0.57
N THR A 32 -26.50 -22.63 1.41
CA THR A 32 -25.31 -21.83 1.08
C THR A 32 -24.07 -22.72 0.98
N ALA A 33 -23.87 -23.64 1.93
CA ALA A 33 -22.76 -24.58 1.92
C ALA A 33 -22.78 -25.47 0.68
N LEU A 34 -23.94 -25.99 0.30
CA LEU A 34 -24.09 -26.79 -0.91
C LEU A 34 -23.88 -25.99 -2.19
N LYS A 35 -24.35 -24.73 -2.23
CA LYS A 35 -24.10 -23.83 -3.37
C LYS A 35 -22.62 -23.48 -3.52
N LYS A 36 -21.89 -23.38 -2.40
CA LYS A 36 -20.45 -23.11 -2.39
C LYS A 36 -19.58 -24.35 -2.59
N ARG A 37 -20.15 -25.57 -2.60
CA ARG A 37 -19.39 -26.80 -2.80
C ARG A 37 -19.15 -27.03 -4.30
N LYS A 38 -17.89 -27.19 -4.69
CA LYS A 38 -17.48 -27.58 -6.04
C LYS A 38 -17.59 -29.10 -6.23
N ARG A 39 -17.53 -29.58 -7.47
CA ARG A 39 -17.71 -31.02 -7.81
C ARG A 39 -16.64 -31.92 -7.18
N ASP A 40 -15.45 -31.36 -7.07
CA ASP A 40 -14.22 -31.86 -6.44
C ASP A 40 -14.27 -31.87 -4.91
N GLY A 41 -15.41 -31.51 -4.30
CA GLY A 41 -15.61 -31.55 -2.85
C GLY A 41 -15.03 -30.35 -2.10
N GLN A 42 -14.24 -29.51 -2.77
CA GLN A 42 -13.74 -28.26 -2.21
C GLN A 42 -14.86 -27.23 -2.06
N ILE A 43 -14.77 -26.41 -1.02
CA ILE A 43 -15.66 -25.27 -0.82
C ILE A 43 -15.01 -24.06 -1.50
N VAL A 44 -15.79 -23.28 -2.26
CA VAL A 44 -15.35 -22.01 -2.85
C VAL A 44 -14.81 -21.09 -1.74
N MET A 45 -13.59 -20.59 -1.91
CA MET A 45 -12.98 -19.63 -0.99
C MET A 45 -13.92 -18.45 -0.73
N GLU A 46 -14.06 -18.07 0.53
CA GLU A 46 -14.84 -16.88 0.89
C GLU A 46 -14.06 -15.61 0.49
N GLY A 47 -14.54 -14.90 -0.53
CA GLY A 47 -14.02 -13.58 -0.93
C GLY A 47 -14.56 -12.43 -0.08
N ARG A 48 -14.75 -12.63 1.23
CA ARG A 48 -15.18 -11.57 2.14
C ARG A 48 -13.97 -10.74 2.57
N GLY A 49 -14.08 -9.43 2.44
CA GLY A 49 -12.96 -8.53 2.67
C GLY A 49 -12.00 -8.46 1.48
N GLY A 50 -11.08 -7.49 1.53
CA GLY A 50 -10.17 -7.16 0.43
C GLY A 50 -10.65 -5.97 -0.41
N ARG A 51 -9.69 -5.23 -0.97
CA ARG A 51 -9.96 -4.17 -1.96
C ARG A 51 -10.35 -4.78 -3.29
N ARG A 52 -11.31 -4.13 -3.97
CA ARG A 52 -11.71 -4.48 -5.34
C ARG A 52 -10.52 -4.26 -6.29
N GLU A 53 -10.49 -4.97 -7.41
CA GLU A 53 -9.38 -4.84 -8.39
C GLU A 53 -9.24 -3.41 -8.91
N ALA A 54 -10.36 -2.73 -9.21
CA ALA A 54 -10.35 -1.32 -9.58
C ALA A 54 -9.72 -0.42 -8.50
N GLU A 55 -10.03 -0.67 -7.23
CA GLU A 55 -9.45 0.07 -6.10
C GLU A 55 -7.95 -0.21 -5.94
N LYS A 56 -7.45 -1.38 -6.36
CA LYS A 56 -6.02 -1.68 -6.37
C LYS A 56 -5.31 -0.91 -7.48
N VAL A 57 -5.87 -0.91 -8.70
CA VAL A 57 -5.29 -0.18 -9.84
C VAL A 57 -5.23 1.32 -9.55
N GLU A 58 -6.31 1.91 -9.03
CA GLU A 58 -6.30 3.32 -8.63
C GLU A 58 -5.27 3.63 -7.53
N ASP A 59 -5.01 2.68 -6.63
CA ASP A 59 -4.01 2.84 -5.56
C ASP A 59 -2.59 2.79 -6.15
N GLU A 60 -2.33 1.91 -7.12
CA GLU A 60 -1.06 1.85 -7.83
C GLU A 60 -0.78 3.08 -8.69
N GLU A 61 -1.77 3.60 -9.42
CA GLU A 61 -1.62 4.85 -10.18
C GLU A 61 -1.28 6.03 -9.26
N LYS A 62 -1.93 6.10 -8.09
CA LYS A 62 -1.63 7.11 -7.07
C LYS A 62 -0.22 6.94 -6.52
N ARG A 63 0.23 5.71 -6.24
CA ARG A 63 1.61 5.43 -5.81
C ARG A 63 2.61 5.91 -6.84
N GLN A 64 2.38 5.58 -8.11
CA GLN A 64 3.26 5.96 -9.20
C GLN A 64 3.35 7.48 -9.35
N SER A 65 2.22 8.19 -9.30
CA SER A 65 2.20 9.65 -9.38
C SER A 65 3.04 10.34 -8.29
N ILE A 66 3.10 9.74 -7.10
CA ILE A 66 3.91 10.25 -5.99
C ILE A 66 5.39 9.96 -6.23
N LEU A 67 5.72 8.75 -6.69
CA LEU A 67 7.09 8.38 -7.03
C LEU A 67 7.64 9.32 -8.11
N ASP A 68 6.87 9.54 -9.17
CA ASP A 68 7.24 10.43 -10.27
C ASP A 68 7.46 11.86 -9.76
N HIS A 69 6.57 12.37 -8.91
CA HIS A 69 6.74 13.68 -8.28
C HIS A 69 8.01 13.77 -7.42
N ILE A 70 8.26 12.77 -6.55
CA ILE A 70 9.45 12.78 -5.67
C ILE A 70 10.75 12.68 -6.50
N ASN A 71 10.72 11.97 -7.62
CA ASN A 71 11.89 11.81 -8.50
C ASN A 71 12.25 13.07 -9.29
N LYS A 72 11.37 14.07 -9.38
CA LYS A 72 11.69 15.38 -9.96
C LYS A 72 12.69 16.17 -9.12
N PHE A 73 12.83 15.86 -7.83
CA PHE A 73 13.73 16.58 -6.94
C PHE A 73 15.14 16.00 -7.01
N PRO A 74 16.17 16.84 -7.18
CA PRO A 74 17.55 16.36 -7.22
C PRO A 74 17.93 15.73 -5.88
N ARG A 75 18.58 14.57 -5.95
CA ARG A 75 19.10 13.84 -4.80
C ARG A 75 20.59 14.14 -4.65
N MET A 76 21.01 14.38 -3.42
CA MET A 76 22.40 14.60 -3.06
C MET A 76 22.92 13.37 -2.33
N GLU A 77 24.04 12.83 -2.80
CA GLU A 77 24.72 11.75 -2.09
C GLU A 77 25.35 12.26 -0.79
N SER A 78 25.43 11.39 0.20
CA SER A 78 26.06 11.68 1.49
C SER A 78 27.58 11.71 1.39
N HIS A 79 28.14 12.66 0.64
CA HIS A 79 29.59 12.81 0.45
C HIS A 79 30.35 13.02 1.79
N TYR A 80 29.65 13.41 2.85
CA TYR A 80 30.25 13.81 4.13
C TYR A 80 30.01 12.86 5.32
N CYS A 81 29.37 11.70 5.13
CA CYS A 81 29.13 10.77 6.23
C CYS A 81 29.73 9.38 5.95
N ARG A 82 30.91 9.14 6.54
CA ARG A 82 31.56 7.84 6.83
C ARG A 82 30.96 6.63 6.09
N ALA A 83 31.60 6.24 4.99
CA ALA A 83 31.70 4.92 4.32
C ALA A 83 30.55 3.88 4.30
N ASN A 84 29.47 3.99 5.08
CA ASN A 84 28.58 2.85 5.36
C ASN A 84 27.08 3.19 5.39
N THR A 85 26.67 4.41 4.99
CA THR A 85 25.24 4.71 4.80
C THR A 85 24.98 5.26 3.41
N LYS A 86 24.35 4.47 2.54
CA LYS A 86 23.84 4.88 1.22
C LYS A 86 22.54 5.69 1.36
N ASN A 87 22.56 6.74 2.19
CA ASN A 87 21.39 7.59 2.36
C ASN A 87 21.44 8.70 1.31
N GLU A 88 20.38 8.84 0.54
CA GLU A 88 20.19 9.95 -0.38
C GLU A 88 19.47 11.10 0.33
N PHE A 89 19.95 12.31 0.12
CA PHE A 89 19.46 13.51 0.79
C PHE A 89 18.80 14.47 -0.19
N LEU A 90 17.70 15.08 0.25
CA LEU A 90 17.05 16.19 -0.46
C LEU A 90 17.56 17.52 0.09
N ALA A 91 17.39 18.58 -0.72
CA ALA A 91 17.81 19.93 -0.38
C ALA A 91 17.24 20.38 0.99
N PRO A 92 18.01 21.15 1.78
CA PRO A 92 17.63 21.57 3.13
C PRO A 92 16.43 22.54 3.16
N GLU A 93 16.15 23.21 2.03
CA GLU A 93 15.03 24.15 1.90
C GLU A 93 13.69 23.42 1.65
N LEU A 94 13.75 22.15 1.24
CA LEU A 94 12.57 21.32 1.04
C LEU A 94 12.17 20.69 2.36
N ASN A 95 10.86 20.62 2.58
CA ASN A 95 10.28 19.83 3.64
C ASN A 95 9.12 19.01 3.08
N LEU A 96 8.71 17.99 3.83
CA LEU A 96 7.68 17.08 3.36
C LEU A 96 6.34 17.80 3.09
N THR A 97 6.10 18.92 3.78
CA THR A 97 4.89 19.73 3.60
C THR A 97 4.90 20.57 2.35
N THR A 98 6.02 21.23 2.06
CA THR A 98 6.21 21.99 0.83
C THR A 98 6.17 21.06 -0.37
N MET A 99 6.85 19.92 -0.32
CA MET A 99 6.80 18.91 -1.38
C MET A 99 5.38 18.39 -1.64
N TYR A 100 4.60 18.12 -0.61
CA TYR A 100 3.21 17.69 -0.81
C TYR A 100 2.33 18.81 -1.38
N ASN A 101 2.52 20.05 -0.93
CA ASN A 101 1.76 21.18 -1.45
C ASN A 101 2.06 21.39 -2.95
N MET A 102 3.34 21.26 -3.35
CA MET A 102 3.75 21.26 -4.76
C MET A 102 3.05 20.12 -5.53
N TYR A 103 3.03 18.90 -4.99
CA TYR A 103 2.33 17.77 -5.59
C TYR A 103 0.82 18.04 -5.78
N VAL A 104 0.16 18.61 -4.78
CA VAL A 104 -1.27 18.95 -4.88
C VAL A 104 -1.50 20.01 -5.96
N SER A 105 -0.64 21.02 -6.06
CA SER A 105 -0.71 22.04 -7.11
C SER A 105 -0.50 21.46 -8.51
N GLU A 106 0.47 20.56 -8.69
CA GLU A 106 0.69 19.86 -9.97
C GLU A 106 -0.51 18.99 -10.36
N MET A 107 -1.04 18.21 -9.42
CA MET A 107 -2.21 17.36 -9.69
C MET A 107 -3.45 18.19 -10.03
N ALA A 108 -3.61 19.36 -9.39
CA ALA A 108 -4.69 20.30 -9.71
C ALA A 108 -4.54 20.89 -11.12
N ALA A 109 -3.32 21.20 -11.56
CA ALA A 109 -3.04 21.66 -12.92
C ALA A 109 -3.40 20.59 -13.96
N ASP A 110 -3.09 19.32 -13.67
CA ASP A 110 -3.41 18.17 -14.51
C ASP A 110 -4.89 17.70 -14.41
N LYS A 111 -5.73 18.40 -13.62
CA LYS A 111 -7.12 18.01 -13.32
C LYS A 111 -7.27 16.60 -12.73
N LYS A 112 -6.24 16.10 -12.05
CA LYS A 112 -6.23 14.80 -11.37
C LYS A 112 -6.51 14.97 -9.87
N LYS A 113 -7.07 13.93 -9.26
CA LYS A 113 -7.27 13.92 -7.80
C LYS A 113 -5.94 13.56 -7.11
N PRO A 114 -5.42 14.42 -6.22
CA PRO A 114 -4.19 14.12 -5.50
C PRO A 114 -4.40 12.95 -4.54
N ALA A 115 -3.33 12.19 -4.33
CA ALA A 115 -3.27 11.18 -3.28
C ALA A 115 -3.30 11.81 -1.86
N SER A 116 -3.65 10.98 -0.87
CA SER A 116 -3.70 11.43 0.52
C SER A 116 -2.31 11.72 1.07
N ARG A 117 -2.22 12.67 2.00
CA ARG A 117 -0.95 13.03 2.64
C ARG A 117 -0.30 11.84 3.35
N SER A 118 -1.09 10.97 3.97
CA SER A 118 -0.58 9.77 4.65
C SER A 118 0.10 8.81 3.67
N LEU A 119 -0.50 8.59 2.50
CA LEU A 119 0.07 7.73 1.45
C LEU A 119 1.37 8.35 0.91
N TYR A 120 1.38 9.66 0.66
CA TYR A 120 2.57 10.41 0.27
C TYR A 120 3.72 10.24 1.27
N ASN A 121 3.43 10.44 2.57
CA ASN A 121 4.43 10.30 3.63
C ASN A 121 4.98 8.87 3.74
N ASN A 122 4.13 7.86 3.53
CA ASN A 122 4.55 6.46 3.58
C ASN A 122 5.49 6.12 2.41
N ILE A 123 5.19 6.59 1.20
CA ILE A 123 6.05 6.39 0.03
C ILE A 123 7.39 7.11 0.21
N PHE A 124 7.35 8.35 0.69
CA PHE A 124 8.57 9.10 0.99
C PHE A 124 9.48 8.33 1.97
N LYS A 125 8.89 7.77 3.03
CA LYS A 125 9.63 6.94 4.00
C LYS A 125 10.16 5.65 3.39
N SER A 126 9.40 4.99 2.51
CA SER A 126 9.86 3.74 1.87
C SER A 126 11.04 3.97 0.92
N LEU A 127 11.19 5.17 0.38
CA LEU A 127 12.36 5.55 -0.44
C LEU A 127 13.63 5.77 0.38
N GLY A 128 13.54 5.83 1.72
CA GLY A 128 14.71 6.05 2.58
C GLY A 128 15.32 7.45 2.50
N LEU A 129 14.63 8.40 1.85
CA LEU A 129 15.09 9.77 1.66
C LEU A 129 15.07 10.56 2.97
N LYS A 130 16.05 11.44 3.14
CA LYS A 130 16.14 12.36 4.28
C LYS A 130 16.36 13.78 3.80
N PHE A 131 15.86 14.76 4.55
CA PHE A 131 16.24 16.15 4.32
C PHE A 131 17.64 16.38 4.87
N PHE A 132 18.49 17.04 4.10
CA PHE A 132 19.83 17.39 4.58
C PHE A 132 19.73 18.43 5.70
N ALA A 133 20.46 18.21 6.78
CA ALA A 133 20.58 19.17 7.87
C ALA A 133 22.04 19.65 7.95
N LEU A 134 22.26 20.94 7.74
CA LEU A 134 23.57 21.55 7.91
C LEU A 134 24.01 21.42 9.37
N LYS A 135 25.18 20.81 9.62
CA LYS A 135 25.83 20.89 10.93
C LYS A 135 26.44 22.28 11.11
N LYS A 136 26.40 22.80 12.34
CA LYS A 136 26.91 24.14 12.70
C LYS A 136 28.39 24.35 12.34
N ASP A 137 29.18 23.28 12.23
CA ASP A 137 30.62 23.31 11.91
C ASP A 137 30.93 22.96 10.44
N ALA A 138 30.01 23.23 9.51
CA ALA A 138 30.24 22.94 8.09
C ALA A 138 31.32 23.88 7.49
N CYS A 139 32.34 23.30 6.86
CA CYS A 139 33.42 24.04 6.20
C CYS A 139 32.87 24.96 5.10
N GLY A 140 33.42 26.18 5.01
CA GLY A 140 32.99 27.20 4.03
C GLY A 140 33.09 26.78 2.57
N ILE A 141 33.92 25.78 2.25
CA ILE A 141 34.04 25.19 0.92
C ILE A 141 32.81 24.30 0.61
N CYS A 142 32.34 23.55 1.59
CA CYS A 142 31.15 22.70 1.47
C CYS A 142 29.88 23.54 1.30
N LEU A 143 29.80 24.67 2.01
CA LEU A 143 28.71 25.64 1.87
C LEU A 143 28.68 26.32 0.49
N ARG A 144 29.84 26.56 -0.13
CA ARG A 144 29.93 27.16 -1.48
C ARG A 144 29.48 26.21 -2.58
N LYS A 145 29.98 24.97 -2.58
CA LYS A 145 29.55 23.94 -3.54
C LYS A 145 28.04 23.64 -3.46
N MET A 146 27.41 23.87 -2.31
CA MET A 146 25.95 23.74 -2.15
C MET A 146 25.16 24.89 -2.78
N LYS A 147 25.73 26.09 -2.91
CA LYS A 147 25.09 27.23 -3.57
C LYS A 147 25.30 27.23 -5.09
N GLU A 148 26.33 26.55 -5.57
CA GLU A 148 26.77 26.56 -6.98
C GLU A 148 26.23 25.40 -7.83
N ASN A 149 25.30 24.57 -7.33
CA ASN A 149 24.60 23.59 -8.18
C ASN A 149 23.19 24.08 -8.59
N PRO A 150 23.03 25.10 -9.44
CA PRO A 150 21.99 25.10 -10.45
C PRO A 150 22.56 24.40 -11.69
N THR A 151 22.09 23.17 -11.97
CA THR A 151 22.16 22.50 -13.28
C THR A 151 23.47 22.59 -14.08
N ASP A 152 24.29 21.52 -14.07
CA ASP A 152 24.92 21.04 -15.31
C ASP A 152 25.37 19.59 -15.15
N GLU A 153 24.82 18.69 -15.96
CA GLU A 153 25.59 17.89 -16.92
C GLU A 153 24.64 16.89 -17.58
N SER A 154 24.23 17.30 -18.78
CA SER A 154 23.82 16.46 -19.89
C SER A 154 24.68 15.21 -20.05
N PHE A 155 24.01 14.10 -20.38
CA PHE A 155 24.52 13.14 -21.38
C PHE A 155 23.47 13.01 -22.48
#